data_AF-A0A2S9FWY0-F1
#
_entry.id   AF-A0A2S9FWY0-F1
#
_cell.length_a   1.000
_cell.length_b   1.000
_cell.length_c   1.000
_cell.angle_alpha   90.00
_cell.angle_beta   90.00
_cell.angle_gamma   90.00
#
_symmetry.space_group_name_H-M   'P 1'
#
loop_
_entity.id
_entity.type
_entity.pdbx_description
1 polymer ?
#
loop_
_entity_poly.entity_id
_entity_poly.type
_entity_poly.pdbx_seq_one_letter_code
_entity_poly.pdbx_strand_id
1 'polypeptide(L)'
;LGSGLEGLRVAVITDTHYGPINRARWSARVVERVNTLGADVVGHVGDIADGTPDVRDRQAAPLASVQATSARVYVTGNHEYFSEA
;
A
#
# COMPACT_ATOMS: atom_id res chain seq x y z
N LEU A 1 21.74 8.85 -1.37
CA LEU A 1 21.16 9.27 -2.66
C LEU A 1 21.88 10.54 -3.10
N GLY A 2 22.19 10.74 -4.38
CA GLY A 2 22.92 11.95 -4.84
C GLY A 2 22.11 13.24 -4.65
N SER A 3 22.73 14.40 -4.89
CA SER A 3 22.09 15.72 -4.73
C SER A 3 20.79 15.89 -5.53
N GLY A 4 20.63 15.17 -6.64
CA GLY A 4 19.39 15.18 -7.43
C GLY A 4 18.15 14.60 -6.73
N LEU A 5 18.29 14.01 -5.53
CA LEU A 5 17.19 13.45 -4.73
C LEU A 5 17.08 14.11 -3.35
N GLU A 6 17.81 15.19 -3.12
CA GLU A 6 17.71 15.95 -1.88
C GLU A 6 16.29 16.52 -1.72
N GLY A 7 15.69 16.31 -0.55
CA GLY A 7 14.31 16.72 -0.26
C GLY A 7 13.22 15.76 -0.74
N LEU A 8 13.56 14.67 -1.46
CA LEU A 8 12.57 13.66 -1.88
C LEU A 8 11.89 13.02 -0.66
N ARG A 9 10.55 13.02 -0.64
CA ARG A 9 9.74 12.39 0.41
C ARG A 9 9.19 11.06 -0.07
N VAL A 10 9.57 9.98 0.60
CA VAL A 10 9.07 8.63 0.31
C VAL A 10 8.24 8.15 1.49
N ALA A 11 7.01 7.71 1.23
CA ALA A 11 6.19 7.00 2.20
C ALA A 11 6.07 5.53 1.80
N VAL A 12 6.12 4.66 2.81
CA VAL A 12 6.06 3.21 2.63
C VAL A 12 4.88 2.66 3.41
N ILE A 13 4.05 1.87 2.74
CA ILE A 13 3.04 0.99 3.31
C ILE A 13 3.55 -0.43 3.05
N THR A 14 3.32 -1.36 3.97
CA THR A 14 3.82 -2.73 3.85
C THR A 14 2.95 -3.67 4.67
N ASP A 15 2.91 -4.95 4.30
CA ASP A 15 2.35 -6.02 5.12
C ASP A 15 0.92 -5.73 5.61
N THR A 16 0.06 -5.23 4.71
CA THR A 16 -1.32 -4.93 5.08
C THR A 16 -2.11 -6.19 5.36
N HIS A 17 -1.72 -7.33 4.75
CA HIS A 17 -2.30 -8.66 4.95
C HIS A 17 -3.82 -8.59 5.10
N TYR A 18 -4.49 -8.02 4.08
CA TYR A 18 -5.95 -8.04 4.06
C TYR A 18 -6.41 -9.50 3.99
N GLY A 19 -6.76 -10.03 5.15
CA GLY A 19 -7.22 -11.41 5.34
C GLY A 19 -8.71 -11.48 5.69
N PRO A 20 -9.14 -12.45 6.51
CA PRO A 20 -10.56 -12.72 6.77
C PRO A 20 -11.25 -11.65 7.64
N ILE A 21 -10.49 -10.90 8.44
CA ILE A 21 -11.03 -9.81 9.26
C ILE A 21 -11.23 -8.58 8.39
N ASN A 22 -12.47 -8.09 8.26
CA ASN A 22 -12.75 -6.89 7.48
C ASN A 22 -12.06 -5.64 8.06
N ARG A 23 -11.02 -5.18 7.37
CA ARG A 23 -10.21 -3.99 7.69
C ARG A 23 -10.42 -2.84 6.69
N ALA A 24 -11.51 -2.81 5.93
CA ALA A 24 -11.75 -1.74 4.94
C ALA A 24 -11.69 -0.32 5.54
N ARG A 25 -12.26 -0.13 6.74
CA ARG A 25 -12.18 1.15 7.46
C ARG A 25 -10.75 1.49 7.88
N TRP A 26 -9.97 0.50 8.29
CA TRP A 26 -8.56 0.69 8.63
C TRP A 26 -7.74 1.07 7.40
N SER A 27 -7.95 0.37 6.28
CA SER A 27 -7.34 0.68 4.98
C SER A 27 -7.59 2.14 4.57
N ALA A 28 -8.84 2.59 4.62
CA ALA A 28 -9.19 3.98 4.32
C ALA A 28 -8.47 5.00 5.24
N ARG A 29 -8.33 4.70 6.53
CA ARG A 29 -7.61 5.57 7.49
C ARG A 29 -6.10 5.57 7.26
N VAL A 30 -5.50 4.45 6.86
CA VAL A 30 -4.09 4.38 6.47
C VAL A 30 -3.86 5.32 5.29
N VAL A 31 -4.71 5.22 4.26
CA VAL A 31 -4.61 6.06 3.06
C VAL A 31 -4.80 7.54 3.38
N GLU A 32 -5.79 7.88 4.22
CA GLU A 32 -5.99 9.26 4.71
C GLU A 32 -4.71 9.79 5.37
N ARG A 33 -4.12 9.02 6.29
CA ARG A 33 -2.90 9.41 6.99
C ARG A 33 -1.71 9.55 6.04
N VAL A 34 -1.53 8.61 5.11
CA VAL A 34 -0.45 8.66 4.11
C VAL A 34 -0.58 9.90 3.24
N ASN A 35 -1.79 10.24 2.81
CA ASN A 35 -2.03 11.42 1.97
C ASN A 35 -1.70 12.73 2.70
N THR A 36 -1.81 12.79 4.04
CA THR A 36 -1.35 13.97 4.82
C THR A 36 0.16 14.19 4.80
N LEU A 37 0.94 13.17 4.43
CA LEU A 37 2.40 13.26 4.41
C LEU A 37 2.93 14.05 3.22
N GLY A 38 2.11 14.30 2.19
CA GLY A 38 2.54 15.00 0.98
C GLY A 38 3.78 14.37 0.36
N ALA A 39 3.79 13.03 0.25
CA ALA A 39 4.93 12.29 -0.27
C ALA A 39 5.05 12.41 -1.80
N ASP A 40 6.28 12.37 -2.29
CA ASP A 40 6.55 12.37 -3.72
C ASP A 40 6.41 10.99 -4.33
N VAL A 41 6.85 9.98 -3.59
CA VAL A 41 6.70 8.58 -3.94
C VAL A 41 6.01 7.85 -2.80
N VAL A 42 4.97 7.08 -3.12
CA VAL A 42 4.39 6.13 -2.19
C VAL A 42 4.58 4.73 -2.73
N GLY A 43 5.24 3.89 -1.94
CA GLY A 43 5.41 2.47 -2.22
C GLY A 43 4.52 1.63 -1.29
N HIS A 44 3.76 0.69 -1.85
CA HIS A 44 3.30 -0.45 -1.07
C HIS A 44 4.26 -1.63 -1.33
N VAL A 45 4.94 -2.10 -0.29
CA VAL A 45 6.10 -3.00 -0.42
C VAL A 45 5.74 -4.38 0.11
N GLY A 46 4.94 -5.10 -0.67
CA GLY A 46 4.63 -6.51 -0.45
C GLY A 46 3.46 -6.77 0.47
N ASP A 47 2.88 -7.97 0.29
CA ASP A 47 1.86 -8.57 1.15
C ASP A 47 0.65 -7.64 1.37
N ILE A 48 0.01 -7.28 0.26
CA ILE A 48 -1.24 -6.51 0.27
C ILE A 48 -2.34 -7.35 0.94
N ALA A 49 -2.46 -8.61 0.55
CA ALA A 49 -3.61 -9.45 0.84
C ALA A 49 -3.23 -10.92 1.04
N ASP A 50 -3.98 -11.59 1.92
CA ASP A 50 -3.88 -13.03 2.11
C ASP A 50 -5.04 -13.74 1.39
N GLY A 51 -4.71 -14.84 0.72
CA GLY A 51 -5.65 -15.63 -0.07
C GLY A 51 -5.89 -15.01 -1.45
N THR A 52 -7.04 -15.29 -2.06
CA THR A 52 -7.29 -14.86 -3.44
C THR A 52 -7.70 -13.37 -3.52
N PRO A 53 -7.28 -12.63 -4.56
CA PRO A 53 -7.57 -11.19 -4.66
C PRO A 53 -9.05 -10.83 -4.69
N ASP A 54 -9.89 -11.68 -5.30
CA ASP A 54 -11.32 -11.47 -5.49
C ASP A 54 -12.08 -11.32 -4.16
N VAL A 55 -11.64 -12.01 -3.10
CA VAL A 55 -12.27 -11.90 -1.77
C VAL A 55 -11.74 -10.74 -0.93
N ARG A 56 -10.69 -10.04 -1.39
CA ARG A 56 -10.02 -8.94 -0.65
C ARG A 56 -10.19 -7.57 -1.27
N ASP A 57 -10.82 -7.49 -2.43
CA ASP A 57 -11.06 -6.25 -3.18
C ASP A 57 -11.60 -5.11 -2.30
N ARG A 58 -12.64 -5.35 -1.48
CA ARG A 58 -13.21 -4.32 -0.59
C ARG A 58 -12.21 -3.71 0.39
N GLN A 59 -11.21 -4.48 0.83
CA GLN A 59 -10.22 -4.04 1.82
C GLN A 59 -9.02 -3.38 1.13
N ALA A 60 -8.67 -3.82 -0.08
CA ALA A 60 -7.59 -3.28 -0.89
C ALA A 60 -8.00 -2.01 -1.66
N ALA A 61 -9.27 -1.89 -2.07
CA ALA A 61 -9.79 -0.79 -2.88
C ALA A 61 -9.42 0.61 -2.39
N PRO A 62 -9.40 0.93 -1.06
CA PRO A 62 -8.97 2.24 -0.60
C PRO A 62 -7.53 2.60 -0.98
N LEU A 63 -6.62 1.61 -1.15
CA LEU A 63 -5.24 1.86 -1.58
C LEU A 63 -5.15 2.59 -2.93
N ALA A 64 -6.16 2.44 -3.80
CA ALA A 64 -6.23 3.17 -5.07
C ALA A 64 -6.30 4.70 -4.90
N SER A 65 -6.75 5.16 -3.72
CA SER A 65 -6.89 6.59 -3.37
C SER A 65 -5.61 7.20 -2.78
N VAL A 66 -4.52 6.44 -2.65
CA VAL A 66 -3.20 6.97 -2.31
C VAL A 66 -2.80 8.05 -3.33
N GLN A 67 -2.29 9.17 -2.82
CA GLN A 67 -1.79 10.30 -3.58
C GLN A 67 -0.26 10.36 -3.45
N ALA A 68 0.40 10.66 -4.55
CA ALA A 68 1.83 10.92 -4.62
C ALA A 68 2.07 11.90 -5.77
N THR A 69 3.02 12.83 -5.63
CA THR A 69 3.28 13.84 -6.68
C THR A 69 3.99 13.24 -7.89
N SER A 70 4.79 12.19 -7.69
CA SER A 70 5.67 11.64 -8.72
C SER A 70 5.34 10.19 -9.07
N ALA A 71 5.21 9.29 -8.08
CA ALA A 71 4.96 7.89 -8.36
C ALA A 71 4.20 7.16 -7.25
N ARG A 72 3.35 6.21 -7.67
CA ARG A 72 2.74 5.19 -6.82
C ARG A 72 3.22 3.85 -7.32
N VAL A 73 3.96 3.14 -6.48
CA VAL A 73 4.60 1.89 -6.87
C VAL A 73 4.15 0.77 -5.94
N TYR A 74 4.15 -0.43 -6.48
CA TYR A 74 3.90 -1.64 -5.73
C TYR A 74 4.98 -2.66 -6.04
N VAL A 75 5.43 -3.36 -5.02
CA VAL A 75 6.34 -4.50 -5.13
C VAL A 75 5.64 -5.71 -4.53
N THR A 76 5.64 -6.83 -5.24
CA THR A 76 5.05 -8.09 -4.76
C THR A 76 5.83 -8.63 -3.56
N GLY A 77 5.14 -9.07 -2.52
CA GLY A 77 5.66 -9.85 -1.41
C GLY A 77 5.49 -11.35 -1.69
N ASN A 78 5.69 -12.19 -0.68
CA ASN A 78 5.56 -13.64 -0.85
C ASN A 78 4.10 -14.08 -0.92
N HIS A 79 3.17 -13.38 -0.27
CA HIS A 79 1.75 -13.76 -0.27
C HIS A 79 1.08 -13.56 -1.64
N GLU A 80 1.68 -12.75 -2.52
CA GLU A 80 1.24 -12.64 -3.91
C GLU A 80 1.66 -13.82 -4.79
N TYR A 81 2.65 -14.61 -4.36
CA TYR A 81 3.07 -15.83 -5.06
C TYR A 81 2.54 -17.10 -4.38
N PHE A 82 2.40 -17.07 -3.05
CA PHE A 82 1.99 -18.20 -2.25
C PHE A 82 0.69 -17.86 -1.53
N SER A 83 -0.42 -18.40 -2.02
CA SER A 83 -1.76 -18.14 -1.49
C SER A 83 -2.09 -19.00 -0.26
N GLU A 84 -1.13 -19.24 0.65
CA GLU A 84 -1.44 -19.93 1.90
C GLU A 84 -2.20 -18.98 2.82
N ALA A 85 -3.52 -19.21 2.90
CA ALA A 85 -4.45 -18.57 3.82
C ALA A 85 -5.36 -19.64 4.44
#